data_AF-A0A518B6P7-F1
#
_entry.id   AF-A0A518B6P7-F1
#
_cell.length_a   1.000
_cell.length_b   1.000
_cell.length_c   1.000
_cell.angle_alpha   90.00
_cell.angle_beta   90.00
_cell.angle_gamma   90.00
#
_symmetry.space_group_name_H-M   'P 1'
#
loop_
_entity.id
_entity.type
_entity.pdbx_description
1 polymer ?
#
loop_
_entity_poly.entity_id
_entity_poly.type
_entity_poly.pdbx_seq_one_letter_code
_entity_poly.pdbx_strand_id
1 'polypeptide(L)'
;MKKFRKRIKQPQRDRYVLIDGKPVKEVDEGRWDAWMDEHPESERTIAATQVEDMSVTTLFVGIDVIGKKGKPAKPFQSMVKGGKGNGCIRAYSSASAAEAGHQEMVRCCEKYFVEDSEDR
;
A
#
# COMPACT_ATOMS: atom_id res chain seq x y z
N MET A 1 -11.37 -20.59 41.42
CA MET A 1 -11.60 -20.83 39.98
C MET A 1 -10.88 -19.76 39.15
N LYS A 2 -9.79 -20.10 38.44
CA LYS A 2 -9.08 -19.17 37.55
C LYS A 2 -9.77 -19.14 36.19
N LYS A 3 -10.33 -17.99 35.80
CA LYS A 3 -10.94 -17.78 34.47
C LYS A 3 -9.81 -17.67 33.43
N PHE A 4 -9.61 -18.71 32.62
CA PHE A 4 -8.78 -18.62 31.43
C PHE A 4 -9.50 -17.74 30.39
N ARG A 5 -8.98 -16.52 30.17
CA ARG A 5 -9.39 -15.71 29.02
C ARG A 5 -8.80 -16.35 27.76
N LYS A 6 -9.65 -16.93 26.91
CA LYS A 6 -9.24 -17.37 25.56
C LYS A 6 -8.65 -16.15 24.84
N ARG A 7 -7.36 -16.23 24.51
CA ARG A 7 -6.69 -15.24 23.67
C ARG A 7 -7.32 -15.33 22.29
N ILE A 8 -8.16 -14.38 21.92
CA ILE A 8 -8.72 -14.27 20.58
C ILE A 8 -7.52 -14.02 19.66
N LYS A 9 -7.13 -15.03 18.86
CA LYS A 9 -6.15 -14.82 17.79
C LYS A 9 -6.78 -13.83 16.83
N GLN A 10 -6.17 -12.66 16.65
CA GLN A 10 -6.59 -11.77 15.58
C GLN A 10 -6.44 -12.53 14.25
N PRO A 11 -7.36 -12.32 13.29
CA PRO A 11 -7.24 -12.92 11.98
C PRO A 11 -5.92 -12.45 11.36
N GLN A 12 -5.06 -13.40 11.01
CA GLN A 12 -3.80 -13.13 10.32
C GLN A 12 -4.15 -12.56 8.94
N ARG A 13 -3.55 -11.43 8.56
CA ARG A 13 -3.71 -10.88 7.22
C ARG A 13 -3.01 -11.80 6.23
N ASP A 14 -3.60 -11.97 5.06
CA ASP A 14 -2.94 -12.69 3.97
C ASP A 14 -1.70 -11.92 3.52
N ARG A 15 -0.62 -12.68 3.28
CA ARG A 15 0.70 -12.19 2.87
C ARG A 15 0.99 -12.60 1.44
N TYR A 16 1.74 -11.76 0.74
CA TYR A 16 2.04 -11.90 -0.67
C TYR A 16 3.50 -11.53 -0.94
N VAL A 17 4.08 -12.20 -1.93
CA VAL A 17 5.36 -11.88 -2.57
C VAL A 17 5.14 -11.60 -4.05
N LEU A 18 6.11 -10.99 -4.75
CA LEU A 18 6.06 -10.86 -6.20
C LEU A 18 6.85 -11.97 -6.87
N ILE A 19 6.22 -12.66 -7.82
CA ILE A 19 6.87 -13.61 -8.73
C ILE A 19 6.50 -13.16 -10.14
N ASP A 20 7.50 -12.82 -10.96
CA ASP A 20 7.32 -12.27 -12.31
C ASP A 20 6.34 -11.08 -12.35
N GLY A 21 6.44 -10.20 -11.35
CA GLY A 21 5.58 -9.02 -11.20
C GLY A 21 4.13 -9.31 -10.77
N LYS A 22 3.79 -10.56 -10.45
CA LYS A 22 2.46 -10.96 -9.99
C LYS A 22 2.45 -11.25 -8.49
N PRO A 23 1.44 -10.77 -7.74
CA PRO A 23 1.29 -11.11 -6.33
C PRO A 23 0.93 -12.59 -6.17
N VAL A 24 1.77 -13.34 -5.47
CA VAL A 24 1.54 -14.75 -5.11
C VAL A 24 1.42 -14.84 -3.60
N LYS A 25 0.39 -15.55 -3.13
CA LYS A 25 0.13 -15.72 -1.69
C LYS A 25 1.26 -16.55 -1.07
N GLU A 26 1.87 -16.03 -0.02
CA GLU A 26 2.86 -16.75 0.80
C GLU A 26 2.22 -17.07 2.15
N VAL A 27 2.22 -18.36 2.51
CA VAL A 27 1.60 -18.87 3.73
C VAL A 27 2.62 -19.05 4.86
N ASP A 28 3.90 -19.19 4.51
CA ASP A 28 5.00 -19.28 5.45
C ASP A 28 5.48 -17.88 5.84
N GLU A 29 5.38 -17.57 7.13
CA GLU A 29 5.79 -16.26 7.67
C GLU A 29 7.27 -15.98 7.48
N GLY A 30 8.12 -16.97 7.72
CA GLY A 30 9.56 -16.80 7.63
C GLY A 30 10.02 -16.59 6.19
N ARG A 31 9.39 -17.25 5.21
CA ARG A 31 9.66 -17.00 3.79
C ARG A 31 9.19 -15.63 3.35
N TRP A 32 8.04 -15.18 3.84
CA TRP A 32 7.56 -13.83 3.55
C TRP A 32 8.47 -12.76 4.15
N ASP A 33 8.87 -12.91 5.42
CA ASP A 33 9.80 -11.99 6.08
C ASP A 33 11.13 -11.94 5.33
N ALA A 34 11.71 -13.10 5.02
CA ALA A 34 12.95 -13.17 4.24
C ALA A 34 12.82 -12.49 2.87
N TRP A 35 11.70 -12.70 2.16
CA TRP A 35 11.46 -12.05 0.88
C TRP A 35 11.37 -10.52 1.01
N MET A 36 10.71 -10.02 2.06
CA MET A 36 10.59 -8.57 2.32
C MET A 36 11.94 -7.93 2.70
N ASP A 37 12.80 -8.68 3.38
CA ASP A 37 14.16 -8.26 3.73
C ASP A 37 15.09 -8.25 2.49
N GLU A 38 14.95 -9.25 1.62
CA GLU A 38 15.72 -9.37 0.38
C GLU A 38 15.30 -8.34 -0.68
N HIS A 39 14.05 -7.88 -0.67
CA HIS A 39 13.49 -6.93 -1.64
C HIS A 39 13.19 -5.58 -0.96
N PRO A 40 14.16 -4.67 -0.86
CA PRO A 40 13.97 -3.38 -0.21
C PRO A 40 12.88 -2.54 -0.90
N GLU A 41 12.41 -1.49 -0.22
CA GLU A 41 11.33 -0.62 -0.71
C GLU A 41 11.60 -0.09 -2.14
N SER A 42 12.86 0.20 -2.48
CA SER A 42 13.26 0.63 -3.82
C SER A 42 12.91 -0.37 -4.93
N GLU A 43 13.00 -1.67 -4.66
CA GLU A 43 12.67 -2.73 -5.62
C GLU A 43 11.16 -3.02 -5.66
N ARG A 44 10.47 -2.73 -4.56
CA ARG A 44 9.02 -2.91 -4.44
C ARG A 44 8.22 -1.68 -4.89
N THR A 45 8.90 -0.58 -5.20
CA THR A 45 8.27 0.67 -5.63
C THR A 45 7.86 0.57 -7.10
N ILE A 46 6.58 0.84 -7.37
CA ILE A 46 6.01 0.92 -8.72
C ILE A 46 6.25 2.32 -9.29
N ALA A 47 6.00 3.36 -8.48
CA ALA A 47 6.17 4.75 -8.90
C ALA A 47 6.31 5.67 -7.68
N ALA A 48 7.08 6.73 -7.83
CA ALA A 48 7.21 7.81 -6.86
C ALA A 48 7.23 9.15 -7.59
N THR A 49 6.40 10.10 -7.15
CA THR A 49 6.27 11.43 -7.76
C THR A 49 6.23 12.50 -6.68
N GLN A 50 7.03 13.55 -6.85
CA GLN A 50 6.98 14.75 -6.02
C GLN A 50 6.04 15.77 -6.65
N VAL A 51 5.14 16.35 -5.85
CA VAL A 51 4.24 17.45 -6.21
C VAL A 51 4.37 18.52 -5.13
N GLU A 52 5.26 19.49 -5.34
CA GLU A 52 5.52 20.58 -4.39
C GLU A 52 5.93 20.06 -2.99
N ASP A 53 5.13 20.30 -1.96
CA ASP A 53 5.36 19.82 -0.58
C ASP A 53 4.76 18.42 -0.31
N MET A 54 4.16 17.79 -1.33
CA MET A 54 3.58 16.45 -1.27
C MET A 54 4.42 15.44 -2.06
N SER A 55 4.50 14.21 -1.56
CA SER A 55 5.06 13.07 -2.30
C SER A 55 4.03 11.96 -2.42
N VAL A 56 3.82 11.44 -3.63
CA VAL A 56 2.98 10.26 -3.90
C VAL A 56 3.90 9.08 -4.12
N THR A 57 3.80 8.03 -3.31
CA THR A 57 4.56 6.79 -3.47
C THR A 57 3.62 5.62 -3.62
N THR A 58 3.85 4.80 -4.64
CA THR A 58 3.12 3.57 -4.90
C THR A 58 4.06 2.39 -4.86
N LEU A 59 3.79 1.42 -3.99
CA LEU A 59 4.63 0.25 -3.82
C LEU A 59 3.81 -1.02 -3.54
N PHE A 60 4.47 -2.16 -3.70
CA PHE A 60 4.00 -3.44 -3.20
C PHE A 60 4.30 -3.56 -1.70
N VAL A 61 3.27 -3.65 -0.87
CA VAL A 61 3.40 -3.73 0.61
C VAL A 61 3.41 -5.17 1.14
N GLY A 62 3.09 -6.15 0.30
CA GLY A 62 3.16 -7.57 0.67
C GLY A 62 2.04 -8.06 1.59
N ILE A 63 1.08 -7.23 1.96
CA ILE A 63 -0.07 -7.60 2.81
C ILE A 63 -1.39 -7.08 2.25
N ASP A 64 -2.48 -7.81 2.45
CA ASP A 64 -3.81 -7.26 2.14
C ASP A 64 -4.17 -6.13 3.12
N VAL A 65 -4.03 -4.89 2.66
CA VAL A 65 -4.23 -3.68 3.48
C VAL A 65 -5.70 -3.52 3.90
N ILE A 66 -6.65 -4.01 3.09
CA ILE A 66 -8.10 -3.86 3.35
C ILE A 66 -8.66 -5.06 4.13
N GLY A 67 -8.18 -6.28 3.87
CA GLY A 67 -8.52 -7.47 4.65
C GLY A 67 -9.99 -7.90 4.57
N LYS A 68 -10.69 -7.62 3.46
CA LYS A 68 -12.12 -7.96 3.32
C LYS A 68 -12.31 -9.36 2.74
N LYS A 69 -12.89 -10.26 3.55
CA LYS A 69 -13.25 -11.63 3.14
C LYS A 69 -14.09 -11.62 1.86
N GLY A 70 -13.69 -12.42 0.87
CA GLY A 70 -14.40 -12.55 -0.41
C GLY A 70 -14.17 -11.41 -1.41
N LYS A 71 -13.25 -10.48 -1.13
CA LYS A 71 -12.77 -9.49 -2.10
C LYS A 71 -11.36 -9.85 -2.58
N PRO A 72 -10.96 -9.42 -3.79
CA PRO A 72 -9.58 -9.54 -4.22
C PRO A 72 -8.65 -8.84 -3.22
N ALA A 73 -7.58 -9.52 -2.85
CA ALA A 73 -6.56 -8.96 -1.97
C ALA A 73 -5.93 -7.73 -2.60
N LYS A 74 -5.53 -6.77 -1.76
CA LYS A 74 -4.93 -5.52 -2.22
C LYS A 74 -3.53 -5.31 -1.66
N PRO A 75 -2.51 -6.01 -2.21
CA PRO A 75 -1.14 -5.96 -1.70
C PRO A 75 -0.31 -4.79 -2.27
N PHE A 76 -0.90 -3.93 -3.09
CA PHE A 76 -0.28 -2.70 -3.58
C PHE A 76 -0.92 -1.49 -2.90
N GLN A 77 -0.13 -0.47 -2.62
CA GLN A 77 -0.58 0.74 -1.93
C GLN A 77 0.03 1.99 -2.57
N SER A 78 -0.80 3.00 -2.82
CA SER A 78 -0.38 4.39 -3.03
C SER A 78 -0.60 5.17 -1.74
N MET A 79 0.36 6.02 -1.37
CA MET A 79 0.29 6.88 -0.20
C MET A 79 0.81 8.27 -0.53
N VAL A 80 0.09 9.29 -0.06
CA VAL A 80 0.54 10.67 -0.08
C VAL A 80 1.18 11.02 1.27
N LYS A 81 2.36 11.61 1.25
CA LYS A 81 3.01 12.22 2.42
C LYS A 81 3.17 13.72 2.18
N GLY A 82 3.05 14.52 3.24
CA GLY A 82 3.16 15.98 3.15
C GLY A 82 1.90 16.68 2.65
N GLY A 83 1.88 18.02 2.77
CA GLY A 83 0.78 18.89 2.36
C GLY A 83 -0.61 18.51 2.87
N LYS A 84 -1.64 19.03 2.20
CA LYS A 84 -3.07 18.81 2.51
C LYS A 84 -3.52 17.37 2.29
N GLY A 85 -2.84 16.63 1.40
CA GLY A 85 -3.13 15.24 1.09
C GLY A 85 -2.50 14.22 2.02
N ASN A 86 -1.75 14.64 3.05
CA ASN A 86 -0.97 13.74 3.90
C ASN A 86 -1.82 12.61 4.52
N GLY A 87 -1.35 11.38 4.39
CA GLY A 87 -2.03 10.19 4.92
C GLY A 87 -3.14 9.64 4.03
N CYS A 88 -3.42 10.26 2.88
CA CYS A 88 -4.30 9.67 1.87
C CYS A 88 -3.69 8.37 1.34
N ILE A 89 -4.44 7.27 1.46
CA ILE A 89 -4.01 5.93 1.06
C ILE A 89 -5.04 5.34 0.08
N ARG A 90 -4.54 4.66 -0.95
CA ARG A 90 -5.33 3.80 -1.85
C ARG A 90 -4.64 2.46 -1.99
N ALA A 91 -5.42 1.39 -2.11
CA ALA A 91 -4.89 0.03 -2.25
C ALA A 91 -5.46 -0.67 -3.49
N TYR A 92 -4.65 -1.52 -4.12
CA TYR A 92 -4.90 -2.13 -5.43
C TYR A 92 -4.51 -3.60 -5.45
N SER A 93 -5.14 -4.36 -6.33
CA SER A 93 -4.95 -5.82 -6.48
C SER A 93 -3.88 -6.21 -7.51
N SER A 94 -3.45 -5.29 -8.37
CA SER A 94 -2.43 -5.53 -9.39
C SER A 94 -1.50 -4.32 -9.55
N ALA A 95 -0.29 -4.55 -10.08
CA ALA A 95 0.66 -3.50 -10.40
C ALA A 95 0.09 -2.49 -11.40
N SER A 96 -0.60 -2.95 -12.45
CA SER A 96 -1.24 -2.08 -13.44
C SER A 96 -2.32 -1.17 -12.83
N ALA A 97 -3.14 -1.69 -11.92
CA ALA A 97 -4.13 -0.88 -11.22
C ALA A 97 -3.48 0.10 -10.24
N ALA A 98 -2.36 -0.30 -9.63
CA ALA A 98 -1.57 0.58 -8.76
C ALA A 98 -0.93 1.72 -9.54
N GLU A 99 -0.39 1.47 -10.72
CA GLU A 99 0.18 2.48 -11.62
C GLU A 99 -0.89 3.48 -12.10
N ALA A 100 -2.04 2.99 -12.59
CA ALA A 100 -3.14 3.87 -12.97
C ALA A 100 -3.63 4.71 -11.77
N GLY A 101 -3.75 4.06 -10.60
CA GLY A 101 -4.13 4.71 -9.36
C GLY A 101 -3.11 5.72 -8.84
N HIS A 102 -1.82 5.53 -9.13
CA HIS A 102 -0.76 6.49 -8.85
C HIS A 102 -1.00 7.78 -9.65
N GLN A 103 -1.20 7.65 -10.96
CA GLN A 103 -1.43 8.79 -11.85
C GLN A 103 -2.68 9.60 -11.45
N GLU A 104 -3.75 8.92 -11.05
CA GLU A 104 -4.92 9.60 -10.50
C GLU A 104 -4.61 10.37 -9.22
N MET A 105 -3.81 9.79 -8.32
CA MET A 105 -3.47 10.41 -7.05
C MET A 105 -2.55 11.62 -7.23
N VAL A 106 -1.60 11.55 -8.16
CA VAL A 106 -0.78 12.69 -8.58
C VAL A 106 -1.67 13.82 -9.11
N ARG A 107 -2.59 13.54 -10.04
CA ARG A 107 -3.53 14.55 -10.56
C ARG A 107 -4.40 15.18 -9.47
N CYS A 108 -4.80 14.40 -8.46
CA CYS A 108 -5.50 14.95 -7.30
C CYS A 108 -4.61 15.91 -6.50
N CYS A 109 -3.36 15.53 -6.22
CA CYS A 109 -2.40 16.39 -5.53
C CYS A 109 -2.14 17.69 -6.31
N GLU A 110 -1.95 17.61 -7.63
CA GLU A 110 -1.76 18.80 -8.49
C GLU A 110 -2.94 19.77 -8.40
N LYS A 111 -4.18 19.25 -8.43
CA LYS A 111 -5.38 20.09 -8.29
C LYS A 111 -5.47 20.77 -6.93
N TYR A 112 -5.20 20.04 -5.85
CA TYR A 112 -5.20 20.62 -4.50
C TYR A 112 -4.17 21.72 -4.33
N PHE A 113 -3.04 21.64 -5.04
CA PHE A 113 -2.04 22.70 -5.03
C PHE A 113 -2.52 23.95 -5.76
N VAL A 114 -3.12 23.80 -6.95
CA VAL A 114 -3.65 24.95 -7.72
C VAL A 114 -4.67 25.73 -6.91
N GLU A 115 -5.62 25.05 -6.26
CA GLU A 115 -6.66 25.70 -5.44
C GLU A 115 -6.08 26.47 -4.24
N ASP A 116 -5.01 25.99 -3.60
CA ASP A 116 -4.39 26.68 -2.45
C ASP A 116 -3.56 27.91 -2.87
N SER A 117 -3.15 27.97 -4.15
CA SER A 117 -2.38 29.09 -4.70
C SER A 117 -3.24 30.28 -5.11
N GLU A 118 -4.53 30.07 -5.40
CA GLU A 118 -5.46 31.14 -5.79
C GLU A 118 -6.03 31.91 -4.57
N ASP A 119 -5.92 31.33 -3.37
CA ASP A 119 -6.42 31.89 -2.10
C ASP A 119 -5.34 32.65 -1.29
N ARG A 120 -4.12 32.84 -1.82
CA ARG A 120 -3.00 33.54 -1.15
C ARG A 120 -2.65 34.87 -1.81
#